data_AF-A0AA91PYB2-F1
#
_entry.id   AF-A0AA91PYB2-F1
#
_cell.length_a   1.000
_cell.length_b   1.000
_cell.length_c   1.000
_cell.angle_alpha   90.00
_cell.angle_beta   90.00
_cell.angle_gamma   90.00
#
_symmetry.space_group_name_H-M   'P 1'
#
loop_
_entity.id
_entity.type
_entity.pdbx_description
1 polymer ?
#
loop_
_entity_poly.entity_id
_entity_poly.type
_entity_poly.pdbx_seq_one_letter_code
_entity_poly.pdbx_strand_id
1 'polypeptide(L)'
;MEGYPRLQRLKELKAKQVSNHATTPFGVRIEANQMVPTLNKWVNDYGLQFDVIMIGALVENQFLLPLLNSLPLYKLCAKPGFLFIWSTSANIKQLTGLLNGDRWNKKFRRSEELVFVPIEENSPLFPSGVNDGFHPDHGKNGNGQSLMRRNQWHCWMCITGTVRRSTDSELIHCNVDTDLQIESPASSPTVYSNAVPESIYKVAENFSNSNRRLHIVPCRTGYKLPVKLRKGWVIMSPDVLVNNFDPIEYETQLHSKSYMKYKNSANGQQKQPQYLVPQTSEIDSLRPKSPN
;
A
#
# COMPACT_ATOMS: atom_id res chain seq x y z
N MET A 1 -8.93 -3.12 -23.06
CA MET A 1 -8.08 -1.99 -23.50
C MET A 1 -7.91 -1.98 -25.02
N GLU A 2 -8.85 -2.59 -25.73
CA GLU A 2 -8.88 -2.66 -27.18
C GLU A 2 -9.02 -1.24 -27.74
N GLY A 3 -8.19 -0.87 -28.72
CA GLY A 3 -8.18 0.47 -29.31
C GLY A 3 -7.07 1.43 -28.82
N TYR A 4 -6.32 1.10 -27.77
CA TYR A 4 -5.23 1.97 -27.26
C TYR A 4 -3.87 1.24 -27.15
N PRO A 5 -3.21 0.94 -28.29
CA PRO A 5 -2.01 0.09 -28.31
C PRO A 5 -0.83 0.66 -27.52
N ARG A 6 -0.63 1.99 -27.52
CA ARG A 6 0.44 2.64 -26.75
C ARG A 6 0.24 2.50 -25.24
N LEU A 7 -1.00 2.62 -24.77
CA LEU A 7 -1.33 2.49 -23.35
C LEU A 7 -1.20 1.03 -22.89
N GLN A 8 -1.67 0.10 -23.70
CA GLN A 8 -1.48 -1.33 -23.46
C GLN A 8 0.02 -1.67 -23.36
N ARG A 9 0.82 -1.18 -24.32
CA ARG A 9 2.26 -1.37 -24.33
C ARG A 9 2.92 -0.81 -23.07
N LEU A 10 2.55 0.39 -22.63
CA LEU A 10 3.07 0.97 -21.38
C LEU A 10 2.77 0.07 -20.17
N LYS A 11 1.55 -0.44 -20.06
CA LYS A 11 1.16 -1.33 -18.95
C LYS A 11 1.92 -2.66 -18.97
N GLU A 12 2.09 -3.26 -20.14
CA GLU A 12 2.88 -4.49 -20.31
C GLU A 12 4.34 -4.28 -19.92
N LEU A 13 4.95 -3.17 -20.37
CA LEU A 13 6.33 -2.83 -20.04
C LEU A 13 6.52 -2.61 -18.55
N LYS A 14 5.62 -1.88 -17.88
CA LYS A 14 5.70 -1.66 -16.43
C LYS A 14 5.47 -2.97 -15.65
N ALA A 15 4.53 -3.81 -16.07
CA ALA A 15 4.33 -5.11 -15.44
C ALA A 15 5.59 -6.00 -15.53
N LYS A 16 6.23 -6.04 -16.72
CA LYS A 16 7.50 -6.75 -16.92
C LYS A 16 8.65 -6.15 -16.09
N GLN A 17 8.73 -4.82 -16.05
CA GLN A 17 9.72 -4.07 -15.27
C GLN A 17 9.61 -4.44 -13.77
N VAL A 18 8.41 -4.38 -13.19
CA VAL A 18 8.16 -4.76 -11.80
C VAL A 18 8.51 -6.23 -11.55
N SER A 19 8.05 -7.14 -12.42
CA SER A 19 8.29 -8.58 -12.28
C SER A 19 9.78 -8.94 -12.30
N ASN A 20 10.57 -8.33 -13.19
CA ASN A 20 12.01 -8.62 -13.32
C ASN A 20 12.83 -8.20 -12.09
N HIS A 21 12.40 -7.12 -11.43
CA HIS A 21 13.09 -6.51 -10.30
C HIS A 21 12.42 -6.83 -8.95
N ALA A 22 11.38 -7.67 -8.94
CA ALA A 22 10.72 -8.08 -7.71
C ALA A 22 11.62 -9.03 -6.90
N THR A 23 11.71 -8.77 -5.59
CA THR A 23 12.25 -9.74 -4.61
C THR A 23 11.33 -10.95 -4.48
N THR A 24 11.80 -12.00 -3.81
CA THR A 24 10.94 -13.12 -3.44
C THR A 24 9.73 -12.64 -2.62
N PRO A 25 8.61 -13.37 -2.67
CA PRO A 25 7.46 -13.06 -1.83
C PRO A 25 7.82 -13.35 -0.36
N PHE A 26 7.98 -12.31 0.44
CA PHE A 26 8.32 -12.43 1.85
C PHE A 26 7.06 -12.33 2.72
N GLY A 27 6.92 -13.26 3.65
CA GLY A 27 5.83 -13.31 4.61
C GLY A 27 6.34 -13.29 6.05
N VAL A 28 5.62 -12.55 6.89
CA VAL A 28 5.87 -12.44 8.33
C VAL A 28 4.58 -12.81 9.05
N ARG A 29 4.51 -14.04 9.56
CA ARG A 29 3.36 -14.51 10.33
C ARG A 29 3.49 -14.02 11.77
N ILE A 30 2.64 -13.09 12.17
CA ILE A 30 2.75 -12.43 13.47
C ILE A 30 1.40 -11.93 13.99
N GLU A 31 1.17 -12.08 15.28
CA GLU A 31 -0.02 -11.55 15.96
C GLU A 31 0.04 -10.02 16.09
N ALA A 32 -1.13 -9.38 16.13
CA ALA A 32 -1.28 -7.93 16.16
C ALA A 32 -0.47 -7.24 17.28
N ASN A 33 -0.42 -7.85 18.47
CA ASN A 33 0.31 -7.33 19.64
C ASN A 33 1.84 -7.37 19.47
N GLN A 34 2.38 -8.25 18.61
CA GLN A 34 3.82 -8.39 18.37
C GLN A 34 4.30 -7.60 17.15
N MET A 35 3.41 -7.03 16.35
CA MET A 35 3.76 -6.23 15.16
C MET A 35 4.62 -5.02 15.52
N VAL A 36 4.18 -4.20 16.49
CA VAL A 36 4.89 -2.96 16.87
C VAL A 36 6.28 -3.25 17.45
N PRO A 37 6.47 -4.18 18.40
CA PRO A 37 7.80 -4.58 18.84
C PRO A 37 8.71 -5.03 17.68
N THR A 38 8.18 -5.84 16.77
CA THR A 38 8.95 -6.38 15.63
C THR A 38 9.36 -5.30 14.64
N LEU A 39 8.46 -4.38 14.31
CA LEU A 39 8.78 -3.24 13.44
C LEU A 39 9.80 -2.30 14.08
N ASN A 40 9.73 -2.07 15.39
CA ASN A 40 10.76 -1.31 16.10
C ASN A 40 12.11 -2.03 16.07
N LYS A 41 12.13 -3.37 16.22
CA LYS A 41 13.35 -4.17 16.07
C LYS A 41 13.96 -4.01 14.68
N TRP A 42 13.15 -4.07 13.62
CA TRP A 42 13.63 -3.85 12.25
C TRP A 42 14.26 -2.48 12.07
N VAL A 43 13.64 -1.43 12.61
CA VAL A 43 14.16 -0.07 12.55
C VAL A 43 15.47 0.09 13.34
N ASN A 44 15.53 -0.43 14.57
CA ASN A 44 16.64 -0.17 15.49
C ASN A 44 17.85 -1.07 15.24
N ASP A 45 17.61 -2.37 15.00
CA ASP A 45 18.67 -3.37 14.93
C ASP A 45 19.20 -3.52 13.51
N TYR A 46 18.34 -3.31 12.50
CA TYR A 46 18.69 -3.51 11.08
C TYR A 46 18.63 -2.22 10.26
N GLY A 47 18.20 -1.09 10.83
CA GLY A 47 18.06 0.16 10.08
C GLY A 47 17.03 0.08 8.93
N LEU A 48 16.10 -0.87 8.99
CA LEU A 48 15.21 -1.16 7.88
C LEU A 48 14.23 -0.01 7.62
N GLN A 49 14.09 0.35 6.35
CA GLN A 49 13.12 1.31 5.86
C GLN A 49 12.42 0.80 4.60
N PHE A 50 11.21 1.28 4.37
CA PHE A 50 10.38 0.97 3.22
C PHE A 50 9.97 2.24 2.51
N ASP A 51 10.03 2.23 1.18
CA ASP A 51 9.65 3.36 0.34
C ASP A 51 8.14 3.40 0.14
N VAL A 52 7.49 2.23 0.12
CA VAL A 52 6.04 2.08 0.06
C VAL A 52 5.57 1.23 1.23
N ILE A 53 4.66 1.75 2.03
CA ILE A 53 3.97 1.00 3.07
C ILE A 53 2.49 0.95 2.72
N MET A 54 1.91 -0.24 2.69
CA MET A 54 0.47 -0.45 2.58
C MET A 54 -0.05 -0.94 3.92
N ILE A 55 -1.17 -0.40 4.38
CA ILE A 55 -1.93 -0.88 5.53
C ILE A 55 -3.30 -1.29 4.99
N GLY A 56 -3.64 -2.58 5.12
CA GLY A 56 -4.79 -3.14 4.41
C GLY A 56 -5.67 -4.05 5.25
N ALA A 57 -6.82 -4.37 4.66
CA ALA A 57 -7.89 -5.21 5.19
C ALA A 57 -8.25 -4.92 6.66
N LEU A 58 -8.46 -3.64 6.95
CA LEU A 58 -8.80 -3.19 8.30
C LEU A 58 -10.21 -3.67 8.66
N VAL A 59 -10.27 -4.65 9.55
CA VAL A 59 -11.51 -5.12 10.17
C VAL A 59 -11.80 -4.26 11.40
N GLU A 60 -13.03 -3.78 11.53
CA GLU A 60 -13.46 -3.00 12.68
C GLU A 60 -13.27 -3.79 13.97
N ASN A 61 -12.43 -3.27 14.85
CA ASN A 61 -12.28 -3.74 16.22
C ASN A 61 -11.75 -2.59 17.10
N GLN A 62 -12.01 -2.68 18.40
CA GLN A 62 -11.63 -1.65 19.38
C GLN A 62 -10.11 -1.41 19.49
N PHE A 63 -9.28 -2.36 19.06
CA PHE A 63 -7.82 -2.28 19.17
C PHE A 63 -7.14 -1.71 17.92
N LEU A 64 -7.88 -1.53 16.82
CA LEU A 64 -7.33 -1.14 15.53
C LEU A 64 -6.69 0.26 15.61
N LEU A 65 -7.43 1.27 16.06
CA LEU A 65 -6.91 2.65 16.11
C LEU A 65 -5.71 2.79 17.06
N PRO A 66 -5.73 2.24 18.31
CA PRO A 66 -4.55 2.21 19.16
C PRO A 66 -3.33 1.56 18.50
N LEU A 67 -3.53 0.42 17.83
CA LEU A 67 -2.46 -0.29 17.13
C LEU A 67 -1.88 0.59 16.01
N LEU A 68 -2.71 1.12 15.12
CA LEU A 68 -2.27 1.99 14.03
C LEU A 68 -1.50 3.22 14.54
N ASN A 69 -1.96 3.85 15.62
CA ASN A 69 -1.30 5.01 16.22
C ASN A 69 0.06 4.67 16.87
N SER A 70 0.27 3.39 17.22
CA SER A 70 1.52 2.88 17.80
C SER A 70 2.54 2.40 16.78
N LEU A 71 2.17 2.23 15.50
CA LEU A 71 3.09 1.81 14.44
C LEU A 71 4.21 2.85 14.23
N PRO A 72 5.49 2.42 14.10
CA PRO A 72 6.63 3.33 13.93
C PRO A 72 6.76 3.88 12.49
N LEU A 73 5.65 4.21 11.82
CA LEU A 73 5.61 4.52 10.38
C LEU A 73 6.56 5.65 9.96
N TYR A 74 6.77 6.66 10.80
CA TYR A 74 7.65 7.79 10.46
C TYR A 74 9.13 7.41 10.38
N LYS A 75 9.56 6.41 11.15
CA LYS A 75 10.93 5.87 11.09
C LYS A 75 11.05 4.78 10.03
N LEU A 76 9.99 4.00 9.88
CA LEU A 76 9.90 2.87 8.96
C LEU A 76 9.73 3.30 7.50
N CYS A 77 9.07 4.43 7.23
CA CYS A 77 8.88 4.94 5.88
C CYS A 77 10.05 5.86 5.48
N ALA A 78 10.67 5.55 4.35
CA ALA A 78 11.73 6.35 3.77
C ALA A 78 11.22 7.73 3.33
N LYS A 79 12.15 8.67 3.08
CA LYS A 79 11.82 10.04 2.62
C LYS A 79 12.59 10.37 1.34
N PRO A 80 11.92 10.66 0.22
CA PRO A 80 10.46 10.58 0.01
C PRO A 80 9.92 9.14 0.12
N GLY A 81 8.67 8.99 0.53
CA GLY A 81 8.01 7.69 0.70
C GLY A 81 6.49 7.80 0.67
N PHE A 82 5.82 6.66 0.54
CA PHE A 82 4.40 6.56 0.23
C PHE A 82 3.68 5.61 1.17
N LEU A 83 2.53 6.04 1.68
CA LEU A 83 1.67 5.26 2.56
C LEU A 83 0.31 5.05 1.89
N PHE A 84 -0.08 3.80 1.70
CA PHE A 84 -1.39 3.39 1.18
C PHE A 84 -2.22 2.83 2.33
N ILE A 85 -3.46 3.30 2.51
CA ILE A 85 -4.35 2.83 3.57
C ILE A 85 -5.65 2.35 2.94
N TRP A 86 -5.81 1.04 2.85
CA TRP A 86 -6.96 0.36 2.26
C TRP A 86 -8.00 0.03 3.32
N SER A 87 -9.21 0.59 3.18
CA SER A 87 -10.27 0.43 4.17
C SER A 87 -11.68 0.70 3.62
N THR A 88 -12.68 0.36 4.42
CA THR A 88 -14.09 0.66 4.15
C THR A 88 -14.41 2.12 4.46
N SER A 89 -15.52 2.64 3.94
CA SER A 89 -15.92 4.03 4.20
C SER A 89 -16.14 4.36 5.69
N ALA A 90 -16.53 3.36 6.50
CA ALA A 90 -16.75 3.53 7.94
C ALA A 90 -15.42 3.83 8.67
N ASN A 91 -14.42 2.99 8.44
CA ASN A 91 -13.08 3.12 9.03
C ASN A 91 -12.34 4.38 8.57
N ILE A 92 -12.52 4.79 7.32
CA ILE A 92 -11.86 5.96 6.74
C ILE A 92 -12.16 7.25 7.53
N LYS A 93 -13.39 7.41 8.01
CA LYS A 93 -13.74 8.56 8.86
C LYS A 93 -12.91 8.57 10.14
N GLN A 94 -12.76 7.42 10.79
CA GLN A 94 -11.94 7.28 12.00
C GLN A 94 -10.44 7.50 11.70
N LEU A 95 -9.96 7.01 10.56
CA LEU A 95 -8.58 7.22 10.10
C LEU A 95 -8.25 8.69 9.84
N THR A 96 -9.25 9.53 9.51
CA THR A 96 -9.06 10.99 9.40
C THR A 96 -8.54 11.57 10.71
N GLY A 97 -9.14 11.17 11.84
CA GLY A 97 -8.70 11.60 13.16
C GLY A 97 -7.27 11.16 13.46
N LEU A 98 -6.91 9.94 13.05
CA LEU A 98 -5.58 9.39 13.24
C LEU A 98 -4.51 10.13 12.41
N LEU A 99 -4.79 10.45 11.14
CA LEU A 99 -3.90 11.24 10.29
C LEU A 99 -3.67 12.66 10.84
N ASN A 100 -4.71 13.26 11.41
CA ASN A 100 -4.64 14.61 11.98
C ASN A 100 -4.06 14.64 13.40
N GLY A 101 -3.93 13.49 14.07
CA GLY A 101 -3.34 13.39 15.40
C GLY A 101 -1.82 13.65 15.39
N ASP A 102 -1.27 14.14 16.49
CA ASP A 102 0.11 14.64 16.59
C ASP A 102 1.19 13.66 16.11
N ARG A 103 0.93 12.36 16.22
CA ARG A 103 1.88 11.33 15.80
C ARG A 103 2.06 11.24 14.30
N TRP A 104 1.03 11.55 13.51
CA TRP A 104 0.99 11.44 12.04
C TRP A 104 0.91 12.80 11.37
N ASN A 105 0.35 13.79 12.07
CA ASN A 105 0.21 15.16 11.61
C ASN A 105 1.57 15.72 11.19
N LYS A 106 1.57 16.46 10.08
CA LYS A 106 2.76 17.03 9.39
C LYS A 106 3.78 16.01 8.85
N LYS A 107 3.65 14.72 9.15
CA LYS A 107 4.58 13.67 8.67
C LYS A 107 4.11 13.01 7.38
N PHE A 108 2.81 12.76 7.26
CA PHE A 108 2.19 12.25 6.05
C PHE A 108 1.12 13.24 5.57
N ARG A 109 1.15 13.57 4.28
CA ARG A 109 0.15 14.42 3.64
C ARG A 109 -0.69 13.56 2.71
N ARG A 110 -2.02 13.57 2.87
CA ARG A 110 -2.94 12.89 1.94
C ARG A 110 -2.80 13.54 0.56
N SER A 111 -2.57 12.74 -0.47
CA SER A 111 -2.39 13.19 -1.85
C SER A 111 -3.52 12.72 -2.76
N GLU A 112 -3.90 11.44 -2.68
CA GLU A 112 -4.92 10.84 -3.55
C GLU A 112 -5.85 9.92 -2.75
N GLU A 113 -7.01 9.65 -3.32
CA GLU A 113 -7.97 8.67 -2.83
C GLU A 113 -8.39 7.76 -3.98
N LEU A 114 -7.98 6.50 -3.91
CA LEU A 114 -8.39 5.49 -4.89
C LEU A 114 -9.69 4.85 -4.41
N VAL A 115 -10.64 4.65 -5.30
CA VAL A 115 -11.93 4.01 -5.00
C VAL A 115 -11.98 2.68 -5.72
N PHE A 116 -12.37 1.63 -5.01
CA PHE A 116 -12.61 0.32 -5.59
C PHE A 116 -14.07 -0.09 -5.40
N VAL A 117 -14.71 -0.47 -6.50
CA VAL A 117 -16.14 -0.80 -6.53
C VAL A 117 -16.31 -2.28 -6.91
N PRO A 118 -16.65 -3.16 -5.96
CA PRO A 118 -17.17 -4.48 -6.28
C PRO A 118 -18.51 -4.37 -7.02
N ILE A 119 -18.67 -5.16 -8.09
CA ILE A 119 -19.92 -5.17 -8.88
C ILE A 119 -20.92 -6.16 -8.29
N GLU A 120 -20.45 -7.37 -7.99
CA GLU A 120 -21.31 -8.49 -7.62
C GLU A 120 -21.44 -8.61 -6.10
N GLU A 121 -22.67 -8.78 -5.60
CA GLU A 121 -22.92 -8.93 -4.15
C GLU A 121 -22.31 -10.20 -3.55
N ASN A 122 -22.09 -11.21 -4.39
CA ASN A 122 -21.42 -12.45 -4.00
C ASN A 122 -19.89 -12.32 -3.95
N SER A 123 -19.33 -11.18 -4.37
CA SER A 123 -17.89 -10.95 -4.30
C SER A 123 -17.42 -11.03 -2.84
N PRO A 124 -16.30 -11.73 -2.56
CA PRO A 124 -15.68 -11.68 -1.24
C PRO A 124 -15.27 -10.27 -0.80
N LEU A 125 -15.06 -9.36 -1.77
CA LEU A 125 -14.74 -7.96 -1.54
C LEU A 125 -16.01 -7.10 -1.42
N PHE A 126 -17.21 -7.64 -1.61
CA PHE A 126 -18.42 -6.87 -1.36
C PHE A 126 -18.52 -6.58 0.15
N PRO A 127 -18.60 -5.31 0.59
CA PRO A 127 -18.62 -4.93 2.01
C PRO A 127 -20.00 -5.20 2.66
N SER A 128 -20.49 -6.43 2.57
CA SER A 128 -21.75 -6.87 3.16
C SER A 128 -21.69 -6.84 4.69
N GLY A 129 -22.63 -6.15 5.34
CA GLY A 129 -22.75 -6.14 6.80
C GLY A 129 -21.74 -5.26 7.54
N VAL A 130 -21.04 -4.36 6.85
CA VAL A 130 -20.22 -3.33 7.51
C VAL A 130 -21.16 -2.27 8.08
N ASN A 131 -21.38 -2.32 9.40
CA ASN A 131 -22.11 -1.28 10.12
C ASN A 131 -21.34 0.04 10.06
N ASP A 132 -22.05 1.16 10.13
CA ASP A 132 -21.42 2.45 10.36
C ASP A 132 -20.79 2.40 11.75
N GLY A 133 -19.47 2.15 11.82
CA GLY A 133 -18.73 1.89 13.04
C GLY A 133 -19.05 2.85 14.20
N PHE A 134 -18.71 2.45 15.42
CA PHE A 134 -19.08 3.16 16.65
C PHE A 134 -18.70 4.65 16.62
N HIS A 135 -19.71 5.54 16.65
CA HIS A 135 -19.52 6.97 16.84
C HIS A 135 -19.69 7.29 18.34
N PRO A 136 -18.68 7.88 19.00
CA PRO A 136 -18.78 8.22 20.43
C PRO A 136 -19.67 9.44 20.71
N ASP A 137 -20.02 10.20 19.66
CA ASP A 137 -20.83 11.40 19.78
C ASP A 137 -22.24 11.17 19.22
N HIS A 138 -23.23 11.33 20.12
CA HIS A 138 -24.67 11.49 19.89
C HIS A 138 -25.59 10.26 20.02
N GLY A 139 -26.23 10.19 21.20
CA GLY A 139 -27.52 9.53 21.43
C GLY A 139 -28.73 10.20 20.73
N LYS A 140 -28.57 10.77 19.54
CA LYS A 140 -29.65 11.29 18.69
C LYS A 140 -29.30 11.17 17.21
N ASN A 141 -29.01 9.94 16.75
CA ASN A 141 -29.37 9.43 15.41
C ASN A 141 -28.75 8.06 15.19
N GLY A 142 -29.61 7.07 14.94
CA GLY A 142 -29.33 6.05 13.96
C GLY A 142 -28.78 4.74 14.52
N ASN A 143 -29.47 3.67 14.18
CA ASN A 143 -29.12 2.28 14.48
C ASN A 143 -27.91 1.82 13.61
N GLY A 144 -26.97 2.72 13.29
CA GLY A 144 -25.84 2.47 12.41
C GLY A 144 -26.21 2.14 10.95
N GLN A 145 -27.44 2.40 10.51
CA GLN A 145 -27.90 2.08 9.16
C GLN A 145 -27.67 3.26 8.20
N SER A 146 -26.80 3.04 7.22
CA SER A 146 -26.56 4.00 6.14
C SER A 146 -27.79 4.13 5.23
N LEU A 147 -28.15 5.36 4.83
CA LEU A 147 -29.26 5.60 3.89
C LEU A 147 -29.02 4.97 2.51
N MET A 148 -27.75 4.92 2.09
CA MET A 148 -27.32 4.29 0.85
C MET A 148 -26.52 3.04 1.16
N ARG A 149 -26.71 1.99 0.37
CA ARG A 149 -25.85 0.81 0.45
C ARG A 149 -24.43 1.22 0.08
N ARG A 150 -23.47 0.97 0.96
CA ARG A 150 -22.06 1.24 0.69
C ARG A 150 -21.48 0.09 -0.12
N ASN A 151 -21.08 0.40 -1.34
CA ASN A 151 -20.57 -0.59 -2.29
C ASN A 151 -19.14 -0.24 -2.72
N GLN A 152 -18.38 0.43 -1.85
CA GLN A 152 -17.06 0.94 -2.21
C GLN A 152 -16.05 0.76 -1.08
N TRP A 153 -14.83 0.49 -1.49
CA TRP A 153 -13.63 0.57 -0.67
C TRP A 153 -12.85 1.80 -1.08
N HIS A 154 -12.05 2.32 -0.16
CA HIS A 154 -11.13 3.37 -0.52
C HIS A 154 -9.71 3.04 -0.07
N CYS A 155 -8.75 3.53 -0.85
CA CYS A 155 -7.34 3.50 -0.55
C CYS A 155 -6.84 4.94 -0.50
N TRP A 156 -6.50 5.42 0.69
CA TRP A 156 -5.80 6.69 0.77
C TRP A 156 -4.34 6.54 0.43
N MET A 157 -3.85 7.41 -0.42
CA MET A 157 -2.43 7.54 -0.70
C MET A 157 -1.90 8.81 -0.03
N CYS A 158 -0.93 8.62 0.86
CA CYS A 158 -0.25 9.70 1.57
C CYS A 158 1.23 9.74 1.21
N ILE A 159 1.81 10.94 1.24
CA ILE A 159 3.21 11.20 0.90
C ILE A 159 3.95 11.73 2.13
N THR A 160 5.16 11.23 2.36
CA THR A 160 6.13 11.81 3.31
C THR A 160 7.36 12.32 2.56
N GLY A 161 7.97 13.39 3.07
CA GLY A 161 9.05 14.11 2.40
C GLY A 161 8.58 14.96 1.21
N THR A 162 9.53 15.33 0.34
CA THR A 162 9.28 16.17 -0.85
C THR A 162 9.52 15.35 -2.10
N VAL A 163 8.51 15.33 -2.97
CA VAL A 163 8.58 14.72 -4.29
C VAL A 163 7.89 15.64 -5.29
N ARG A 164 8.45 15.78 -6.50
CA ARG A 164 7.93 16.61 -7.57
C ARG A 164 7.92 15.81 -8.87
N ARG A 165 6.76 15.73 -9.51
CA ARG A 165 6.57 15.00 -10.77
C ARG A 165 7.53 15.44 -11.89
N SER A 166 7.88 16.72 -11.93
CA SER A 166 8.74 17.30 -12.98
C SER A 166 10.21 16.93 -12.82
N THR A 167 10.70 16.74 -11.59
CA THR A 167 12.13 16.52 -11.32
C THR A 167 12.45 15.10 -10.86
N ASP A 168 11.50 14.40 -10.24
CA ASP A 168 11.72 13.09 -9.62
C ASP A 168 11.12 11.95 -10.45
N SER A 169 11.25 12.02 -11.78
CA SER A 169 10.67 11.04 -12.70
C SER A 169 11.24 9.63 -12.55
N GLU A 170 12.47 9.52 -12.07
CA GLU A 170 13.11 8.23 -11.75
C GLU A 170 12.42 7.54 -10.56
N LEU A 171 11.80 8.32 -9.67
CA LEU A 171 11.18 7.83 -8.44
C LEU A 171 9.69 7.54 -8.64
N ILE A 172 8.97 8.43 -9.32
CA ILE A 172 7.51 8.34 -9.47
C ILE A 172 7.05 8.47 -10.93
N HIS A 173 6.12 7.60 -11.32
CA HIS A 173 5.39 7.69 -12.59
C HIS A 173 3.91 8.02 -12.31
N CYS A 174 3.58 9.31 -12.25
CA CYS A 174 2.20 9.76 -12.07
C CYS A 174 1.33 9.51 -13.31
N ASN A 175 0.02 9.41 -13.08
CA ASN A 175 -1.04 9.34 -14.11
C ASN A 175 -0.94 8.13 -15.05
N VAL A 176 -0.25 7.06 -14.63
CA VAL A 176 -0.25 5.77 -15.34
C VAL A 176 -1.57 5.03 -15.13
N ASP A 177 -2.14 5.14 -13.93
CA ASP A 177 -3.38 4.49 -13.53
C ASP A 177 -4.41 5.52 -13.06
N THR A 178 -5.68 5.12 -13.11
CA THR A 178 -6.83 5.87 -12.59
C THR A 178 -7.05 5.59 -11.12
N ASP A 179 -7.65 6.54 -10.42
CA ASP A 179 -8.08 6.44 -9.03
C ASP A 179 -9.29 5.51 -8.84
N LEU A 180 -10.15 5.36 -9.85
CA LEU A 180 -11.24 4.39 -9.85
C LEU A 180 -10.82 3.03 -10.38
N GLN A 181 -11.12 1.98 -9.62
CA GLN A 181 -10.98 0.58 -10.01
C GLN A 181 -12.33 -0.12 -9.84
N ILE A 182 -12.81 -0.74 -10.91
CA ILE A 182 -14.04 -1.54 -10.87
C ILE A 182 -13.62 -3.01 -10.85
N GLU A 183 -14.22 -3.79 -9.97
CA GLU A 183 -13.99 -5.23 -9.92
C GLU A 183 -14.30 -5.85 -11.29
N SER A 184 -13.33 -6.57 -11.84
CA SER A 184 -13.59 -7.36 -13.05
C SER A 184 -14.49 -8.53 -12.67
N PRO A 185 -15.54 -8.85 -13.45
CA PRO A 185 -16.40 -10.00 -13.18
C PRO A 185 -15.53 -11.24 -13.00
N ALA A 186 -15.58 -11.86 -11.81
CA ALA A 186 -14.83 -13.08 -11.57
C ALA A 186 -15.37 -14.17 -12.51
N SER A 187 -14.49 -14.77 -13.32
CA SER A 187 -14.86 -15.87 -14.20
C SER A 187 -15.21 -17.17 -13.45
N SER A 188 -15.11 -17.19 -12.11
CA SER A 188 -15.58 -18.29 -11.28
C SER A 188 -15.84 -17.88 -9.83
N PRO A 189 -16.96 -18.33 -9.21
CA PRO A 189 -17.27 -18.13 -7.79
C PRO A 189 -16.32 -18.84 -6.81
N THR A 190 -15.31 -19.58 -7.29
CA THR A 190 -14.34 -20.33 -6.46
C THR A 190 -12.99 -19.63 -6.28
N VAL A 191 -12.77 -18.46 -6.88
CA VAL A 191 -11.51 -17.73 -6.74
C VAL A 191 -11.54 -16.87 -5.48
N TYR A 192 -10.87 -17.33 -4.42
CA TYR A 192 -10.63 -16.51 -3.22
C TYR A 192 -9.93 -15.21 -3.60
N SER A 193 -10.55 -14.07 -3.30
CA SER A 193 -9.94 -12.75 -3.49
C SER A 193 -8.92 -12.49 -2.39
N ASN A 194 -7.80 -11.85 -2.73
CA ASN A 194 -6.83 -11.45 -1.71
C ASN A 194 -7.45 -10.39 -0.80
N ALA A 195 -6.98 -10.29 0.45
CA ALA A 195 -7.46 -9.30 1.41
C ALA A 195 -7.41 -7.84 0.93
N VAL A 196 -6.53 -7.56 -0.03
CA VAL A 196 -6.49 -6.32 -0.80
C VAL A 196 -6.51 -6.66 -2.30
N PRO A 197 -7.30 -5.96 -3.14
CA PRO A 197 -7.37 -6.23 -4.56
C PRO A 197 -6.02 -6.07 -5.26
N GLU A 198 -5.78 -6.91 -6.27
CA GLU A 198 -4.57 -6.90 -7.10
C GLU A 198 -4.32 -5.55 -7.78
N SER A 199 -5.39 -4.84 -8.16
CA SER A 199 -5.30 -3.51 -8.76
C SER A 199 -4.62 -2.49 -7.85
N ILE A 200 -4.82 -2.57 -6.53
CA ILE A 200 -4.22 -1.63 -5.57
C ILE A 200 -2.71 -1.82 -5.48
N TYR A 201 -2.24 -3.08 -5.49
CA TYR A 201 -0.79 -3.36 -5.57
C TYR A 201 -0.19 -2.82 -6.87
N LYS A 202 -0.87 -3.06 -8.00
CA LYS A 202 -0.42 -2.56 -9.31
C LYS A 202 -0.32 -1.05 -9.34
N VAL A 203 -1.27 -0.32 -8.76
CA VAL A 203 -1.17 1.15 -8.69
C VAL A 203 0.04 1.57 -7.86
N ALA A 204 0.27 0.95 -6.69
CA ALA A 204 1.42 1.28 -5.86
C ALA A 204 2.76 0.99 -6.56
N GLU A 205 2.87 -0.14 -7.27
CA GLU A 205 4.05 -0.54 -8.04
C GLU A 205 4.27 0.32 -9.29
N ASN A 206 3.19 0.72 -9.96
CA ASN A 206 3.28 1.56 -11.15
C ASN A 206 3.63 2.99 -10.77
N PHE A 207 3.06 3.49 -9.67
CA PHE A 207 3.29 4.83 -9.18
C PHE A 207 4.72 5.02 -8.66
N SER A 208 5.24 4.11 -7.83
CA SER A 208 6.58 4.21 -7.24
C SER A 208 7.55 3.20 -7.84
N ASN A 209 8.63 3.69 -8.44
CA ASN A 209 9.74 2.86 -8.89
C ASN A 209 10.65 2.40 -7.72
N SER A 210 10.34 2.74 -6.48
CA SER A 210 11.15 2.28 -5.34
C SER A 210 10.81 0.84 -4.98
N ASN A 211 11.81 0.03 -4.63
CA ASN A 211 11.66 -1.42 -4.54
C ASN A 211 11.43 -1.95 -3.11
N ARG A 212 11.50 -1.10 -2.08
CA ARG A 212 11.25 -1.52 -0.70
C ARG A 212 9.79 -1.34 -0.34
N ARG A 213 9.01 -2.42 -0.41
CA ARG A 213 7.55 -2.40 -0.21
C ARG A 213 7.13 -3.30 0.95
N LEU A 214 6.37 -2.74 1.88
CA LEU A 214 5.82 -3.44 3.04
C LEU A 214 4.29 -3.37 3.02
N HIS A 215 3.62 -4.48 3.26
CA HIS A 215 2.17 -4.53 3.50
C HIS A 215 1.91 -5.06 4.91
N ILE A 216 1.18 -4.28 5.71
CA ILE A 216 0.76 -4.63 7.07
C ILE A 216 -0.75 -4.90 7.05
N VAL A 217 -1.14 -6.12 7.38
CA VAL A 217 -2.53 -6.51 7.61
C VAL A 217 -2.70 -6.82 9.09
N PRO A 218 -3.14 -5.84 9.91
CA PRO A 218 -3.09 -5.94 11.37
C PRO A 218 -4.07 -6.96 11.96
N CYS A 219 -5.17 -7.23 11.26
CA CYS A 219 -6.28 -8.03 11.76
C CYS A 219 -6.38 -9.34 10.98
N ARG A 220 -6.97 -10.36 11.61
CA ARG A 220 -7.36 -11.57 10.90
C ARG A 220 -8.46 -11.25 9.91
N THR A 221 -8.31 -11.69 8.67
CA THR A 221 -9.23 -11.41 7.56
C THR A 221 -10.16 -12.59 7.28
N GLY A 222 -9.83 -13.76 7.84
CA GLY A 222 -10.63 -14.98 7.73
C GLY A 222 -10.53 -15.64 6.35
N TYR A 223 -11.32 -16.70 6.18
CA TYR A 223 -11.20 -17.60 5.02
C TYR A 223 -11.67 -16.99 3.69
N LYS A 224 -12.53 -15.96 3.71
CA LYS A 224 -13.07 -15.33 2.49
C LYS A 224 -12.05 -14.41 1.82
N LEU A 225 -11.18 -13.79 2.62
CA LEU A 225 -10.21 -12.80 2.18
C LEU A 225 -8.80 -13.19 2.67
N PRO A 226 -8.23 -14.30 2.20
CA PRO A 226 -6.91 -14.74 2.64
C PRO A 226 -5.83 -13.70 2.32
N VAL A 227 -4.77 -13.67 3.12
CA VAL A 227 -3.58 -12.84 2.87
C VAL A 227 -2.59 -13.61 2.00
N LYS A 228 -2.62 -13.36 0.70
CA LYS A 228 -1.72 -13.97 -0.28
C LYS A 228 -0.42 -13.17 -0.38
N LEU A 229 0.71 -13.87 -0.33
CA LEU A 229 2.02 -13.27 -0.55
C LEU A 229 2.18 -12.77 -2.00
N ARG A 230 2.99 -11.73 -2.17
CA ARG A 230 3.24 -11.08 -3.45
C ARG A 230 4.74 -10.85 -3.66
N LYS A 231 5.24 -11.14 -4.86
CA LYS A 231 6.64 -10.85 -5.25
C LYS A 231 6.91 -9.35 -5.13
N GLY A 232 8.09 -8.98 -4.64
CA GLY A 232 8.47 -7.57 -4.44
C GLY A 232 7.84 -6.91 -3.21
N TRP A 233 7.15 -7.68 -2.36
CA TRP A 233 6.54 -7.20 -1.12
C TRP A 233 6.96 -8.06 0.07
N VAL A 234 7.16 -7.40 1.20
CA VAL A 234 7.13 -8.01 2.53
C VAL A 234 5.70 -7.88 3.05
N ILE A 235 5.06 -8.99 3.41
CA ILE A 235 3.68 -8.97 3.92
C ILE A 235 3.64 -9.49 5.36
N MET A 236 3.18 -8.66 6.28
CA MET A 236 3.06 -8.95 7.70
C MET A 236 1.59 -9.10 8.10
N SER A 237 1.21 -10.26 8.65
CA SER A 237 -0.16 -10.54 9.08
C SER A 237 -0.24 -11.77 10.01
N PRO A 238 -1.27 -11.90 10.86
CA PRO A 238 -1.52 -13.14 11.59
C PRO A 238 -1.89 -14.31 10.67
N ASP A 239 -2.46 -14.00 9.48
CA ASP A 239 -3.02 -14.99 8.54
C ASP A 239 -2.07 -15.28 7.35
N VAL A 240 -0.81 -14.81 7.41
CA VAL A 240 0.21 -15.21 6.44
C VAL A 240 0.59 -16.68 6.67
N LEU A 241 0.57 -17.49 5.60
CA LEU A 241 0.89 -18.91 5.67
C LEU A 241 2.39 -19.22 5.79
N VAL A 242 3.24 -18.39 5.16
CA VAL A 242 4.69 -18.62 5.07
C VAL A 242 5.43 -17.55 5.86
N ASN A 243 6.24 -17.96 6.82
CA ASN A 243 7.05 -17.07 7.66
C ASN A 243 8.53 -17.16 7.26
N ASN A 244 8.92 -16.48 6.19
CA ASN A 244 10.24 -16.60 5.54
C ASN A 244 11.01 -15.28 5.45
N PHE A 245 10.58 -14.24 6.16
CA PHE A 245 11.27 -12.95 6.11
C PHE A 245 12.51 -12.94 7.01
N ASP A 246 13.66 -12.77 6.38
CA ASP A 246 14.92 -12.41 7.02
C ASP A 246 15.39 -11.03 6.52
N PRO A 247 15.65 -10.04 7.41
CA PRO A 247 16.05 -8.70 6.99
C PRO A 247 17.34 -8.65 6.18
N ILE A 248 18.32 -9.52 6.47
CA ILE A 248 19.64 -9.52 5.83
C ILE A 248 19.52 -10.12 4.42
N GLU A 249 18.79 -11.23 4.28
CA GLU A 249 18.46 -11.80 2.97
C GLU A 249 17.67 -10.82 2.11
N TYR A 250 16.67 -10.14 2.70
CA TYR A 250 15.87 -9.13 2.02
C TYR A 250 16.73 -8.00 1.43
N GLU A 251 17.65 -7.46 2.24
CA GLU A 251 18.58 -6.43 1.79
C GLU A 251 19.51 -6.95 0.68
N THR A 252 20.06 -8.15 0.84
CA THR A 252 20.89 -8.80 -0.19
C THR A 252 20.14 -8.95 -1.51
N GLN A 253 18.87 -9.38 -1.48
CA GLN A 253 18.05 -9.47 -2.68
C GLN A 253 17.79 -8.09 -3.30
N LEU A 254 17.50 -7.06 -2.49
CA LEU A 254 17.33 -5.69 -2.97
C LEU A 254 18.57 -5.17 -3.70
N HIS A 255 19.77 -5.40 -3.16
CA HIS A 255 21.02 -5.04 -3.83
C HIS A 255 21.16 -5.70 -5.21
N SER A 256 20.76 -6.97 -5.34
CA SER A 256 20.84 -7.70 -6.62
C SER A 256 19.74 -7.30 -7.62
N LYS A 257 18.58 -6.86 -7.14
CA LYS A 257 17.39 -6.61 -7.95
C LYS A 257 17.12 -5.14 -8.23
N SER A 258 17.82 -4.21 -7.58
CA SER A 258 17.59 -2.78 -7.72
C SER A 258 18.80 -2.03 -8.27
N TYR A 259 18.52 -0.96 -9.00
CA TYR A 259 19.49 0.09 -9.27
C TYR A 259 19.63 0.97 -8.04
N MET A 260 20.84 1.01 -7.47
CA MET A 260 21.13 1.79 -6.28
C MET A 260 21.55 3.21 -6.64
N LYS A 261 20.85 4.19 -6.08
CA LYS A 261 21.23 5.60 -6.14
C LYS A 261 21.52 6.12 -4.74
N TYR A 262 22.60 6.88 -4.60
CA TYR A 262 22.96 7.50 -3.32
C TYR A 262 22.57 8.97 -3.35
N LYS A 263 21.68 9.37 -2.44
CA LYS A 263 21.31 10.78 -2.30
C LYS A 263 22.27 11.47 -1.32
N ASN A 264 22.79 12.63 -1.70
CA ASN A 264 23.50 13.48 -0.76
C ASN A 264 22.48 14.03 0.25
N SER A 265 22.69 13.74 1.53
CA SER A 265 21.89 14.35 2.60
C SER A 265 22.25 15.84 2.68
N ALA A 266 21.25 16.71 2.74
CA ALA A 266 21.44 18.16 2.84
C ALA A 266 22.26 18.59 4.08
N ASN A 267 22.40 17.70 5.08
CA ASN A 267 23.09 17.96 6.34
C ASN A 267 24.43 17.21 6.49
N GLY A 268 25.06 16.75 5.40
CA GLY A 268 26.37 16.08 5.46
C GLY A 268 26.39 14.70 6.16
N GLN A 269 25.25 14.19 6.62
CA GLN A 269 25.12 12.83 7.14
C GLN A 269 25.07 11.79 6.01
N GLN A 270 25.42 10.54 6.36
CA GLN A 270 25.57 9.38 5.49
C GLN A 270 24.62 9.34 4.29
N LYS A 271 25.18 8.99 3.12
CA LYS A 271 24.44 8.75 1.88
C LYS A 271 23.46 7.59 2.08
N GLN A 272 22.17 7.89 2.18
CA GLN A 272 21.14 6.85 2.25
C GLN A 272 20.95 6.21 0.87
N PRO A 273 21.02 4.87 0.75
CA PRO A 273 20.77 4.18 -0.51
C PRO A 273 19.29 4.24 -0.87
N GLN A 274 19.00 4.55 -2.14
CA GLN A 274 17.70 4.40 -2.76
C GLN A 274 17.72 3.18 -3.66
N TYR A 275 16.81 2.25 -3.42
CA TYR A 275 16.66 1.02 -4.19
C TYR A 275 15.59 1.22 -5.25
N LEU A 276 16.00 1.55 -6.47
CA LEU A 276 15.09 1.88 -7.56
C LEU A 276 14.97 0.70 -8.53
N VAL A 277 13.81 0.57 -9.15
CA VAL A 277 13.60 -0.27 -10.31
C VAL A 277 14.11 0.50 -11.54
N PRO A 278 15.07 -0.04 -12.32
CA PRO A 278 15.65 0.66 -13.47
C PRO A 278 14.58 1.07 -14.49
N GLN A 279 14.61 2.33 -14.90
CA GLN A 279 13.72 2.87 -15.93
C GLN A 279 14.27 2.58 -17.33
N THR A 280 13.40 2.19 -18.27
CA THR A 280 13.78 2.04 -19.69
C THR A 280 13.38 3.27 -20.49
N SER A 281 14.11 3.55 -21.58
CA SER A 281 13.79 4.65 -22.50
C SER A 281 12.41 4.51 -23.14
N GLU A 282 11.95 3.28 -23.39
CA GLU A 282 10.62 2.98 -23.93
C GLU A 282 9.50 3.31 -22.92
N ILE A 283 9.69 2.98 -21.64
CA ILE A 283 8.74 3.38 -20.59
C ILE A 283 8.75 4.90 -20.43
N ASP A 284 9.92 5.53 -20.48
CA ASP A 284 10.02 6.98 -20.39
C ASP A 284 9.36 7.69 -21.58
N SER A 285 9.42 7.15 -22.80
CA SER A 285 8.78 7.78 -23.97
C SER A 285 7.26 7.63 -23.99
N LEU A 286 6.72 6.55 -23.41
CA LEU A 286 5.28 6.27 -23.40
C LEU A 286 4.53 6.84 -22.20
N ARG A 287 5.20 7.07 -21.06
CA ARG A 287 4.51 7.53 -19.84
C ARG A 287 4.02 8.98 -19.97
N PRO A 288 2.91 9.34 -19.31
CA PRO A 288 2.44 10.73 -19.27
C PRO A 288 3.43 11.67 -18.55
N LYS A 289 3.81 12.77 -19.22
CA LYS A 289 4.67 13.83 -18.68
C LYS A 289 3.96 15.17 -18.72
N SER A 290 4.37 16.09 -17.85
CA SER A 290 3.94 17.48 -17.95
C SER A 290 4.46 18.07 -19.28
N PRO A 291 3.70 18.95 -19.96
CA PRO A 291 4.21 19.74 -21.07
C PRO A 291 5.42 20.57 -20.62
N ASN A 292 6.37 20.77 -21.54
CA ASN A 292 7.47 21.72 -21.36
C ASN A 292 6.97 23.14 -21.56
#